data_AF-A0A945K0G1-F1
#
_entry.id   AF-A0A945K0G1-F1
#
_cell.length_a   1.000
_cell.length_b   1.000
_cell.length_c   1.000
_cell.angle_alpha   90.00
_cell.angle_beta   90.00
_cell.angle_gamma   90.00
#
_symmetry.space_group_name_H-M   'P 1'
#
loop_
_entity.id
_entity.type
_entity.pdbx_description
1 polymer ?
#
loop_
_entity_poly.entity_id
_entity_poly.type
_entity_poly.pdbx_seq_one_letter_code
_entity_poly.pdbx_strand_id
1 'polypeptide(L)'
;MFRKSALLLTILTLLNPELVAAQRGARGTAAEGRVLFHSPSLSTNGLACINCHSDFDETREPDGRLRAGHPLYNATMRATYWGQQENDPDRYQSIGDAAVVCVEHFMQNPDKLTARQVESLTEYLKFKSPRPLSEPLALAPAADKTGEYLGHDGGDRIRGRDLFYATCHVCHPNANAGIGVAIPRSKDPTFYAQKVREGDGLGAVLSGLDANAFTLSAGEYMPFFGADRLTKVQLRDIIAYLRSLPAQ
;
A
#
# COMPACT_ATOMS: atom_id res chain seq x y z
N MET A 1 -58.78 9.96 40.63
CA MET A 1 -57.55 10.77 40.79
C MET A 1 -56.55 9.99 41.64
N PHE A 2 -55.60 9.29 41.03
CA PHE A 2 -54.44 8.71 41.72
C PHE A 2 -53.19 9.05 40.91
N ARG A 3 -52.40 10.00 41.42
CA ARG A 3 -51.03 10.29 40.98
C ARG A 3 -50.09 9.55 41.91
N LYS A 4 -49.23 8.67 41.40
CA LYS A 4 -47.97 8.29 42.06
C LYS A 4 -46.85 8.06 41.03
N SER A 5 -46.01 9.08 40.95
CA SER A 5 -44.54 9.13 40.78
C SER A 5 -43.84 8.07 39.91
N ALA A 6 -43.35 8.50 38.75
CA ALA A 6 -42.21 7.89 38.07
C ALA A 6 -40.91 8.48 38.65
N LEU A 7 -40.04 7.62 39.18
CA LEU A 7 -38.71 7.98 39.65
C LEU A 7 -37.78 8.06 38.44
N LEU A 8 -37.44 9.27 37.98
CA LEU A 8 -36.38 9.47 36.99
C LEU A 8 -35.03 9.38 37.71
N LEU A 9 -34.29 8.29 37.49
CA LEU A 9 -32.90 8.19 37.90
C LEU A 9 -32.02 8.89 36.84
N THR A 10 -31.74 10.18 37.05
CA THR A 10 -30.77 10.90 36.23
C THR A 10 -29.37 10.56 36.73
N ILE A 11 -28.67 9.65 36.06
CA ILE A 11 -27.25 9.38 36.32
C ILE A 11 -26.47 10.58 35.74
N LEU A 12 -26.05 11.51 36.60
CA LEU A 12 -25.00 12.47 36.26
C LEU A 12 -23.66 11.73 36.24
N THR A 13 -23.14 11.42 35.05
CA THR A 13 -21.73 11.03 34.89
C THR A 13 -20.86 12.27 35.05
N LEU A 14 -20.27 12.43 36.24
CA LEU A 14 -19.17 13.38 36.45
C LEU A 14 -17.96 12.91 35.63
N LEU A 15 -17.68 13.59 34.52
CA LEU A 15 -16.46 13.41 33.72
C LEU A 15 -15.26 13.84 34.57
N ASN A 16 -14.54 12.87 35.12
CA ASN A 16 -13.33 13.12 35.89
C ASN A 16 -12.20 13.59 34.93
N PRO A 17 -11.69 14.83 35.06
CA PRO A 17 -10.76 15.43 34.10
C PRO A 17 -9.44 14.64 33.95
N GLU A 18 -9.01 13.92 34.99
CA GLU A 18 -7.83 13.05 34.92
C GLU A 18 -8.07 11.80 34.07
N LEU A 19 -9.28 11.22 34.13
CA LEU A 19 -9.67 10.12 33.23
C LEU A 19 -9.77 10.61 31.77
N VAL A 20 -10.29 11.82 31.56
CA VAL A 20 -10.35 12.42 30.22
C VAL A 20 -8.94 12.73 29.68
N ALA A 21 -8.02 13.21 30.53
CA ALA A 21 -6.63 13.47 30.15
C ALA A 21 -5.85 12.16 29.89
N ALA A 22 -6.04 11.13 30.72
CA ALA A 22 -5.45 9.81 30.52
C ALA A 22 -6.00 9.13 29.25
N GLN A 23 -7.30 9.26 28.97
CA GLN A 23 -7.90 8.81 27.72
C GLN A 23 -7.37 9.58 26.50
N ARG A 24 -7.09 10.89 26.62
CA ARG A 24 -6.43 11.66 25.56
C ARG A 24 -4.97 11.26 25.33
N GLY A 25 -4.24 10.89 26.39
CA GLY A 25 -2.87 10.39 26.29
C GLY A 25 -2.76 8.95 25.73
N ALA A 26 -3.86 8.19 25.80
CA ALA A 26 -3.96 6.83 25.29
C ALA A 26 -4.39 6.74 23.82
N ARG A 27 -5.06 7.78 23.29
CA ARG A 27 -5.56 7.80 21.90
C ARG A 27 -4.49 8.22 20.90
N GLY A 28 -4.57 7.63 19.71
CA GLY A 28 -3.77 8.03 18.56
C GLY A 28 -4.17 9.39 17.99
N THR A 29 -3.26 10.03 17.25
CA THR A 29 -3.50 11.33 16.58
C THR A 29 -3.09 11.30 15.11
N ALA A 30 -3.71 12.16 14.29
CA ALA A 30 -3.33 12.30 12.87
C ALA A 30 -1.86 12.77 12.70
N ALA A 31 -1.33 13.56 13.64
CA ALA A 31 0.07 13.98 13.61
C ALA A 31 1.02 12.80 13.85
N GLU A 32 0.71 11.92 14.80
CA GLU A 32 1.44 10.67 14.98
C GLU A 32 1.32 9.76 13.76
N GLY A 33 0.12 9.63 13.19
CA GLY A 33 -0.10 8.83 12.00
C GLY A 33 0.70 9.34 10.80
N ARG A 34 0.84 10.66 10.64
CA ARG A 34 1.73 11.24 9.63
C ARG A 34 3.17 10.80 9.81
N VAL A 35 3.69 10.84 11.04
CA VAL A 35 5.05 10.38 11.33
C VAL A 35 5.19 8.91 10.96
N LEU A 36 4.25 8.06 11.38
CA LEU A 36 4.26 6.63 11.07
C LEU A 36 4.22 6.36 9.55
N PHE A 37 3.41 7.10 8.81
CA PHE A 37 3.24 6.92 7.36
C PHE A 37 4.50 7.26 6.55
N HIS A 38 5.25 8.27 7.00
CA HIS A 38 6.44 8.81 6.32
C HIS A 38 7.77 8.28 6.88
N SER A 39 7.72 7.43 7.91
CA SER A 39 8.88 6.93 8.63
C SER A 39 9.06 5.43 8.42
N PRO A 40 10.30 4.93 8.30
CA PRO A 40 10.57 3.51 8.30
C PRO A 40 10.46 2.85 9.69
N SER A 41 10.06 3.60 10.73
CA SER A 41 10.02 3.14 12.13
C SER A 41 9.09 1.94 12.39
N LEU A 42 8.18 1.65 11.47
CA LEU A 42 7.29 0.48 11.54
C LEU A 42 7.83 -0.74 10.79
N SER A 43 8.97 -0.61 10.11
CA SER A 43 9.55 -1.67 9.25
C SER A 43 10.80 -2.28 9.86
N THR A 44 11.09 -3.52 9.47
CA THR A 44 12.39 -4.16 9.70
C THR A 44 13.32 -4.03 8.49
N ASN A 45 12.76 -3.69 7.32
CA ASN A 45 13.47 -3.63 6.03
C ASN A 45 13.75 -2.21 5.52
N GLY A 46 13.36 -1.17 6.27
CA GLY A 46 13.61 0.23 5.91
C GLY A 46 12.55 0.87 5.02
N LEU A 47 11.43 0.19 4.74
CA LEU A 47 10.29 0.78 4.03
C LEU A 47 9.41 1.63 4.93
N ALA A 48 8.81 2.66 4.35
CA ALA A 48 7.70 3.42 4.90
C ALA A 48 6.47 3.29 3.99
N CYS A 49 5.26 3.55 4.52
CA CYS A 49 4.04 3.50 3.72
C CYS A 49 4.13 4.38 2.47
N ILE A 50 4.74 5.57 2.60
CA ILE A 50 4.94 6.54 1.51
C ILE A 50 5.75 6.01 0.33
N ASN A 51 6.56 4.95 0.51
CA ASN A 51 7.32 4.34 -0.59
C ASN A 51 6.42 3.58 -1.56
N CYS A 52 5.29 3.06 -1.09
CA CYS A 52 4.33 2.30 -1.90
C CYS A 52 3.02 3.06 -2.15
N HIS A 53 2.66 4.01 -1.29
CA HIS A 53 1.39 4.74 -1.37
C HIS A 53 1.61 6.24 -1.18
N SER A 54 1.18 7.09 -2.12
CA SER A 54 1.10 8.52 -1.82
C SER A 54 -0.03 8.79 -0.83
N ASP A 55 0.09 9.86 -0.05
CA ASP A 55 -1.02 10.38 0.77
C ASP A 55 -1.65 11.64 0.15
N PHE A 56 -1.26 12.00 -1.07
CA PHE A 56 -1.78 13.13 -1.84
C PHE A 56 -2.31 12.66 -3.21
N ASP A 57 -3.02 13.57 -3.88
CA ASP A 57 -3.53 13.35 -5.23
C ASP A 57 -2.38 13.44 -6.25
N GLU A 58 -1.82 12.30 -6.65
CA GLU A 58 -0.71 12.21 -7.61
C GLU A 58 -1.03 12.88 -8.96
N THR A 59 -2.31 13.02 -9.33
CA THR A 59 -2.71 13.66 -10.60
C THR A 59 -2.60 15.18 -10.53
N ARG A 60 -2.77 15.76 -9.34
CA ARG A 60 -2.74 17.21 -9.10
C ARG A 60 -1.38 17.68 -8.62
N GLU A 61 -0.71 16.87 -7.82
CA GLU A 61 0.53 17.20 -7.14
C GLU A 61 1.58 16.11 -7.39
N PRO A 62 2.05 15.92 -8.65
CA PRO A 62 3.00 14.87 -8.96
C PRO A 62 4.36 15.15 -8.29
N ASP A 63 4.92 14.15 -7.62
CA ASP A 63 6.25 14.22 -6.99
C ASP A 63 7.34 13.50 -7.81
N GLY A 64 7.01 13.11 -9.04
CA GLY A 64 7.90 12.37 -9.94
C GLY A 64 8.10 10.90 -9.56
N ARG A 65 7.37 10.36 -8.57
CA ARG A 65 7.36 8.93 -8.26
C ARG A 65 6.19 8.24 -8.95
N LEU A 66 6.38 6.98 -9.29
CA LEU A 66 5.31 6.10 -9.73
C LEU A 66 5.32 4.86 -8.83
N ARG A 67 4.39 4.85 -7.88
CA ARG A 67 4.37 3.85 -6.81
C ARG A 67 3.56 2.61 -7.19
N ALA A 68 3.95 1.46 -6.63
CA ALA A 68 3.26 0.19 -6.84
C ALA A 68 1.83 0.21 -6.30
N GLY A 69 1.64 0.75 -5.09
CA GLY A 69 0.34 0.98 -4.51
C GLY A 69 -0.32 2.23 -5.08
N HIS A 70 -1.64 2.24 -5.05
CA HIS A 70 -2.42 3.42 -5.36
C HIS A 70 -2.30 4.49 -4.26
N PRO A 71 -2.56 5.76 -4.58
CA PRO A 71 -2.73 6.80 -3.57
C PRO A 71 -3.69 6.37 -2.48
N LEU A 72 -3.36 6.67 -1.23
CA LEU A 72 -4.25 6.56 -0.07
C LEU A 72 -4.97 7.88 0.24
N TYR A 73 -4.73 8.92 -0.56
CA TYR A 73 -5.56 10.13 -0.58
C TYR A 73 -7.03 9.77 -0.84
N ASN A 74 -7.94 10.33 -0.05
CA ASN A 74 -9.37 10.01 -0.04
C ASN A 74 -9.72 8.53 0.20
N ALA A 75 -8.79 7.69 0.69
CA ALA A 75 -9.05 6.26 0.80
C ALA A 75 -10.15 5.89 1.80
N THR A 76 -10.38 6.71 2.84
CA THR A 76 -11.44 6.43 3.83
C THR A 76 -12.85 6.73 3.31
N MET A 77 -12.97 7.40 2.16
CA MET A 77 -14.26 7.70 1.55
C MET A 77 -14.66 6.63 0.49
N ARG A 78 -13.83 5.61 0.27
CA ARG A 78 -14.08 4.54 -0.70
C ARG A 78 -15.16 3.60 -0.17
N ALA A 79 -15.99 3.07 -1.08
CA ALA A 79 -17.04 2.13 -0.73
C ALA A 79 -16.48 0.87 -0.04
N THR A 80 -15.30 0.43 -0.48
CA THR A 80 -14.54 -0.67 0.11
C THR A 80 -13.06 -0.34 0.13
N TYR A 81 -12.33 -0.98 1.03
CA TYR A 81 -10.87 -1.00 1.05
C TYR A 81 -10.39 -2.45 1.14
N TRP A 82 -9.08 -2.66 1.09
CA TRP A 82 -8.48 -4.00 1.13
C TRP A 82 -9.06 -4.79 2.31
N GLY A 83 -9.65 -5.97 2.01
CA GLY A 83 -10.33 -6.86 2.95
C GLY A 83 -11.63 -6.36 3.59
N GLN A 84 -12.29 -5.37 2.99
CA GLN A 84 -13.73 -5.11 3.18
C GLN A 84 -14.45 -5.46 1.88
N GLN A 85 -14.25 -6.69 1.40
CA GLN A 85 -14.87 -7.17 0.17
C GLN A 85 -16.27 -7.68 0.47
N GLU A 86 -17.17 -7.70 -0.51
CA GLU A 86 -18.57 -8.14 -0.33
C GLU A 86 -18.67 -9.56 0.26
N ASN A 87 -17.71 -10.42 -0.04
CA ASN A 87 -17.63 -11.81 0.43
C ASN A 87 -16.88 -12.00 1.76
N ASP A 88 -16.22 -10.95 2.28
CA ASP A 88 -15.50 -10.97 3.57
C ASP A 88 -15.54 -9.56 4.19
N PRO A 89 -16.73 -9.07 4.59
CA PRO A 89 -16.96 -7.68 5.03
C PRO A 89 -16.46 -7.43 6.46
N ASP A 90 -15.85 -8.42 7.13
CA ASP A 90 -15.42 -8.28 8.52
C ASP A 90 -13.89 -8.34 8.70
N ARG A 91 -13.14 -8.68 7.64
CA ARG A 91 -11.70 -8.98 7.75
C ARG A 91 -10.86 -7.80 8.25
N TYR A 92 -11.21 -6.57 7.91
CA TYR A 92 -10.57 -5.36 8.49
C TYR A 92 -11.62 -4.29 8.81
N GLN A 93 -11.82 -3.95 10.08
CA GLN A 93 -12.90 -3.05 10.51
C GLN A 93 -12.64 -1.56 10.20
N SER A 94 -11.39 -1.22 9.91
CA SER A 94 -10.95 0.12 9.50
C SER A 94 -9.81 0.06 8.48
N ILE A 95 -9.55 1.19 7.80
CA ILE A 95 -8.36 1.31 6.93
C ILE A 95 -7.04 1.15 7.71
N GLY A 96 -7.03 1.49 9.00
CA GLY A 96 -5.88 1.26 9.88
C GLY A 96 -5.65 -0.22 10.14
N ASP A 97 -6.71 -1.01 10.28
CA ASP A 97 -6.62 -2.47 10.40
C ASP A 97 -6.09 -3.08 9.10
N ALA A 98 -6.52 -2.58 7.95
CA ALA A 98 -5.99 -3.00 6.66
C ALA A 98 -4.49 -2.68 6.50
N ALA A 99 -3.98 -1.63 7.17
CA ALA A 99 -2.55 -1.30 7.16
C ALA A 99 -1.69 -2.34 7.89
N VAL A 100 -2.26 -3.16 8.78
CA VAL A 100 -1.54 -4.26 9.45
C VAL A 100 -0.98 -5.24 8.42
N VAL A 101 -1.74 -5.57 7.37
CA VAL A 101 -1.26 -6.43 6.28
C VAL A 101 -0.01 -5.85 5.64
N CYS A 102 0.01 -4.54 5.39
CA CYS A 102 1.15 -3.88 4.77
C CYS A 102 2.38 -3.93 5.69
N VAL A 103 2.19 -3.72 6.99
CA VAL A 103 3.25 -3.71 7.99
C VAL A 103 3.85 -5.10 8.17
N GLU A 104 3.00 -6.12 8.34
CA GLU A 104 3.43 -7.50 8.53
C GLU A 104 4.12 -8.05 7.28
N HIS A 105 3.51 -7.84 6.10
CA HIS A 105 3.98 -8.45 4.87
C HIS A 105 5.02 -7.61 4.14
N PHE A 106 4.70 -6.40 3.70
CA PHE A 106 5.63 -5.62 2.86
C PHE A 106 6.71 -4.91 3.67
N MET A 107 6.42 -4.48 4.89
CA MET A 107 7.39 -3.84 5.79
C MET A 107 8.11 -4.85 6.70
N GLN A 108 7.75 -6.14 6.55
CA GLN A 108 8.41 -7.29 7.17
C GLN A 108 8.49 -7.19 8.70
N ASN A 109 7.53 -6.50 9.32
CA ASN A 109 7.50 -6.35 10.77
C ASN A 109 6.61 -7.43 11.40
N PRO A 110 7.18 -8.43 12.09
CA PRO A 110 6.39 -9.48 12.72
C PRO A 110 5.59 -8.96 13.93
N ASP A 111 5.97 -7.80 14.47
CA ASP A 111 5.25 -7.17 15.56
C ASP A 111 4.04 -6.43 14.98
N LYS A 112 2.86 -6.85 15.43
CA LYS A 112 1.60 -6.19 15.07
C LYS A 112 1.63 -4.73 15.50
N LEU A 113 0.94 -3.88 14.74
CA LEU A 113 0.68 -2.51 15.15
C LEU A 113 -0.06 -2.50 16.51
N THR A 114 0.40 -1.64 17.42
CA THR A 114 -0.33 -1.36 18.66
C THR A 114 -1.66 -0.66 18.34
N ALA A 115 -2.64 -0.77 19.26
CA ALA A 115 -3.94 -0.10 19.10
C ALA A 115 -3.80 1.42 18.85
N ARG A 116 -2.85 2.09 19.53
CA ARG A 116 -2.57 3.51 19.31
C ARG A 116 -2.01 3.78 17.92
N GLN A 117 -1.12 2.93 17.39
CA GLN A 117 -0.59 3.09 16.04
C GLN A 117 -1.68 2.92 14.98
N VAL A 118 -2.55 1.92 15.14
CA VAL A 118 -3.72 1.70 14.27
C VAL A 118 -4.65 2.92 14.29
N GLU A 119 -4.97 3.45 15.49
CA GLU A 119 -5.81 4.63 15.64
C GLU A 119 -5.14 5.88 15.01
N SER A 120 -3.86 6.12 15.27
CA SER A 120 -3.09 7.23 14.70
C SER A 120 -3.08 7.19 13.16
N LEU A 121 -2.83 6.03 12.55
CA LEU A 121 -2.88 5.86 11.10
C LEU A 121 -4.29 6.09 10.56
N THR A 122 -5.32 5.59 11.24
CA THR A 122 -6.71 5.79 10.87
C THR A 122 -7.07 7.28 10.86
N GLU A 123 -6.74 8.02 11.93
CA GLU A 123 -7.00 9.46 12.01
C GLU A 123 -6.23 10.25 10.96
N TYR A 124 -5.00 9.83 10.64
CA TYR A 124 -4.23 10.46 9.57
C TYR A 124 -4.88 10.25 8.20
N LEU A 125 -5.29 9.04 7.87
CA LEU A 125 -5.92 8.75 6.57
C LEU A 125 -7.29 9.41 6.44
N LYS A 126 -8.04 9.57 7.53
CA LYS A 126 -9.26 10.41 7.56
C LYS A 126 -8.93 11.87 7.24
N PHE A 127 -7.89 12.44 7.87
CA PHE A 127 -7.45 13.80 7.59
C PHE A 127 -7.02 13.98 6.12
N LYS A 128 -6.40 12.96 5.53
CA LYS A 128 -6.03 12.91 4.10
C LYS A 128 -7.19 12.52 3.17
N SER A 129 -8.42 12.47 3.68
CA SER A 129 -9.62 12.15 2.92
C SER A 129 -10.71 13.23 2.98
N PRO A 130 -10.41 14.49 2.61
CA PRO A 130 -11.32 15.61 2.80
C PRO A 130 -12.52 15.65 1.83
N ARG A 131 -12.56 14.80 0.79
CA ARG A 131 -13.58 14.88 -0.27
C ARG A 131 -14.45 13.63 -0.29
N PRO A 132 -15.79 13.78 -0.44
CA PRO A 132 -16.65 12.68 -0.84
C PRO A 132 -16.12 12.07 -2.14
N LEU A 133 -16.03 10.74 -2.20
CA LEU A 133 -15.61 10.05 -3.42
C LEU A 133 -16.75 10.02 -4.43
N SER A 134 -16.42 10.33 -5.68
CA SER A 134 -17.34 10.22 -6.80
C SER A 134 -17.19 8.91 -7.58
N GLU A 135 -16.00 8.30 -7.60
CA GLU A 135 -15.73 7.09 -8.40
C GLU A 135 -14.88 6.07 -7.62
N PRO A 136 -15.22 4.76 -7.64
CA PRO A 136 -14.38 3.71 -7.09
C PRO A 136 -13.01 3.64 -7.77
N LEU A 137 -11.95 3.36 -6.99
CA LEU A 137 -10.63 3.10 -7.56
C LEU A 137 -10.55 1.63 -7.97
N ALA A 138 -10.66 1.37 -9.27
CA ALA A 138 -10.45 0.03 -9.80
C ALA A 138 -8.96 -0.36 -9.70
N LEU A 139 -8.67 -1.46 -9.01
CA LEU A 139 -7.36 -2.10 -9.07
C LEU A 139 -7.34 -2.99 -10.32
N ALA A 140 -6.36 -2.77 -11.20
CA ALA A 140 -6.11 -3.61 -12.37
C ALA A 140 -4.78 -4.38 -12.20
N PRO A 141 -4.75 -5.40 -11.31
CA PRO A 141 -3.53 -6.16 -11.00
C PRO A 141 -2.94 -6.86 -12.23
N ALA A 142 -3.75 -7.22 -13.23
CA ALA A 142 -3.27 -7.74 -14.52
C ALA A 142 -3.76 -6.91 -15.70
N ALA A 143 -2.82 -6.47 -16.54
CA ALA A 143 -3.10 -6.24 -17.96
C ALA A 143 -3.25 -7.57 -18.71
N ASP A 144 -2.60 -8.64 -18.23
CA ASP A 144 -2.42 -9.87 -18.97
C ASP A 144 -2.85 -11.07 -18.11
N LYS A 145 -4.15 -11.40 -18.17
CA LYS A 145 -4.75 -12.55 -17.46
C LYS A 145 -4.36 -13.90 -18.08
N THR A 146 -3.36 -13.91 -18.95
CA THR A 146 -2.88 -15.11 -19.66
C THR A 146 -1.66 -15.73 -18.98
N GLY A 147 -0.92 -14.96 -18.17
CA GLY A 147 0.37 -15.38 -17.59
C GLY A 147 1.52 -15.47 -18.60
N GLU A 148 1.32 -15.11 -19.87
CA GLU A 148 2.33 -15.26 -20.92
C GLU A 148 3.28 -14.06 -21.03
N TYR A 149 2.86 -12.88 -20.56
CA TYR A 149 3.63 -11.62 -20.52
C TYR A 149 4.47 -11.36 -21.79
N LEU A 150 3.84 -11.44 -22.97
CA LEU A 150 4.51 -11.26 -24.26
C LEU A 150 4.58 -9.78 -24.68
N GLY A 151 5.50 -9.46 -25.59
CA GLY A 151 5.57 -8.12 -26.24
C GLY A 151 6.25 -7.04 -25.40
N HIS A 152 7.26 -7.43 -24.62
CA HIS A 152 8.10 -6.53 -23.80
C HIS A 152 9.51 -6.31 -24.39
N ASP A 153 9.74 -6.70 -25.64
CA ASP A 153 10.95 -6.39 -26.41
C ASP A 153 10.91 -5.01 -27.05
N GLY A 154 12.09 -4.44 -27.35
CA GLY A 154 12.22 -3.24 -28.20
C GLY A 154 11.83 -1.91 -27.54
N GLY A 155 11.97 -1.79 -26.21
CA GLY A 155 11.73 -0.54 -25.49
C GLY A 155 12.81 0.53 -25.67
N ASP A 156 12.51 1.74 -25.21
CA ASP A 156 13.45 2.86 -25.15
C ASP A 156 14.18 2.90 -23.80
N ARG A 157 15.49 2.63 -23.82
CA ARG A 157 16.32 2.60 -22.61
C ARG A 157 16.48 3.95 -21.92
N ILE A 158 16.33 5.08 -22.61
CA ILE A 158 16.47 6.41 -22.01
C ILE A 158 15.21 6.73 -21.21
N ARG A 159 14.02 6.56 -21.81
CA ARG A 159 12.76 6.66 -21.06
C ARG A 159 12.68 5.61 -19.95
N GLY A 160 13.15 4.40 -20.23
CA GLY A 160 13.22 3.30 -19.28
C GLY A 160 14.05 3.60 -18.04
N ARG A 161 15.16 4.31 -18.20
CA ARG A 161 15.97 4.78 -17.08
C ARG A 161 15.14 5.69 -16.18
N ASP A 162 14.54 6.73 -16.75
CA ASP A 162 13.82 7.73 -15.97
C ASP A 162 12.63 7.10 -15.23
N LEU A 163 11.91 6.19 -15.90
CA LEU A 163 10.86 5.36 -15.29
C LEU A 163 11.41 4.49 -14.16
N PHE A 164 12.53 3.81 -14.34
CA PHE A 164 13.16 2.97 -13.33
C PHE A 164 13.48 3.76 -12.05
N TYR A 165 13.99 4.99 -12.16
CA TYR A 165 14.26 5.83 -10.99
C TYR A 165 12.97 6.30 -10.29
N ALA A 166 11.90 6.51 -11.04
CA ALA A 166 10.59 6.85 -10.50
C ALA A 166 9.89 5.67 -9.80
N THR A 167 10.11 4.42 -10.26
CA THR A 167 9.36 3.23 -9.81
C THR A 167 10.16 2.27 -8.92
N CYS A 168 11.35 1.89 -9.37
CA CYS A 168 12.07 0.71 -8.86
C CYS A 168 13.24 1.08 -7.95
N HIS A 169 13.89 2.22 -8.21
CA HIS A 169 15.14 2.61 -7.57
C HIS A 169 15.05 2.73 -6.04
N VAL A 170 13.88 3.07 -5.50
CA VAL A 170 13.68 3.16 -4.04
C VAL A 170 13.97 1.84 -3.33
N CYS A 171 13.65 0.71 -3.97
CA CYS A 171 13.94 -0.62 -3.43
C CYS A 171 15.21 -1.23 -4.03
N HIS A 172 15.43 -1.01 -5.32
CA HIS A 172 16.54 -1.57 -6.11
C HIS A 172 17.50 -0.45 -6.56
N PRO A 173 18.32 0.12 -5.65
CA PRO A 173 19.16 1.27 -5.95
C PRO A 173 20.11 0.96 -7.12
N ASN A 174 19.93 1.68 -8.23
CA ASN A 174 20.66 1.46 -9.49
C ASN A 174 20.60 0.01 -10.01
N ALA A 175 19.47 -0.67 -9.77
CA ALA A 175 19.26 -2.10 -10.07
C ALA A 175 20.20 -3.06 -9.30
N ASN A 176 20.89 -2.57 -8.27
CA ASN A 176 21.65 -3.38 -7.34
C ASN A 176 20.79 -3.75 -6.11
N ALA A 177 21.38 -4.53 -5.21
CA ALA A 177 20.74 -4.84 -3.93
C ALA A 177 20.61 -3.60 -3.05
N GLY A 178 19.51 -3.54 -2.30
CA GLY A 178 19.18 -2.54 -1.30
C GLY A 178 18.13 -3.12 -0.36
N ILE A 179 16.97 -2.47 -0.28
CA ILE A 179 15.78 -3.03 0.36
C ILE A 179 15.35 -4.30 -0.38
N GLY A 180 15.29 -4.23 -1.72
CA GLY A 180 15.08 -5.37 -2.60
C GLY A 180 16.39 -6.04 -3.05
N VAL A 181 16.27 -7.23 -3.62
CA VAL A 181 17.41 -7.98 -4.19
C VAL A 181 18.00 -7.27 -5.42
N ALA A 182 19.22 -7.63 -5.79
CA ALA A 182 19.79 -7.17 -7.06
C ALA A 182 18.97 -7.69 -8.25
N ILE A 183 18.73 -6.84 -9.25
CA ILE A 183 17.97 -7.23 -10.43
C ILE A 183 18.92 -7.92 -11.42
N PRO A 184 18.70 -9.19 -11.78
CA PRO A 184 19.54 -9.87 -12.76
C PRO A 184 19.39 -9.19 -14.12
N ARG A 185 20.49 -8.94 -14.84
CA ARG A 185 20.48 -8.14 -16.08
C ARG A 185 20.42 -8.97 -17.37
N SER A 186 20.66 -10.28 -17.27
CA SER A 186 20.74 -11.23 -18.38
C SER A 186 19.44 -11.97 -18.69
N LYS A 187 18.36 -11.70 -17.94
CA LYS A 187 17.06 -12.35 -18.14
C LYS A 187 16.36 -11.84 -19.40
N ASP A 188 15.45 -12.65 -19.93
CA ASP A 188 14.57 -12.28 -21.03
C ASP A 188 13.47 -11.29 -20.56
N PRO A 189 12.82 -10.56 -21.46
CA PRO A 189 11.75 -9.61 -21.11
C PRO A 189 10.58 -10.20 -20.35
N THR A 190 10.18 -11.44 -20.66
CA THR A 190 9.04 -12.11 -20.04
C THR A 190 9.30 -12.32 -18.56
N PHE A 191 10.53 -12.70 -18.17
CA PHE A 191 10.92 -12.79 -16.76
C PHE A 191 10.68 -11.48 -15.99
N TYR A 192 11.15 -10.34 -16.51
CA TYR A 192 10.96 -9.06 -15.82
C TYR A 192 9.50 -8.65 -15.78
N ALA A 193 8.77 -8.85 -16.88
CA ALA A 193 7.37 -8.50 -16.97
C ALA A 193 6.56 -9.29 -15.94
N GLN A 194 6.78 -10.61 -15.86
CA GLN A 194 6.19 -11.46 -14.84
C GLN A 194 6.52 -10.97 -13.43
N LYS A 195 7.80 -10.75 -13.11
CA LYS A 195 8.20 -10.29 -11.77
C LYS A 195 7.57 -8.96 -11.37
N VAL A 196 7.45 -8.01 -12.30
CA VAL A 196 6.80 -6.73 -12.03
C VAL A 196 5.28 -6.88 -11.87
N ARG A 197 4.63 -7.78 -12.62
CA ARG A 197 3.17 -7.96 -12.59
C ARG A 197 2.68 -8.83 -11.45
N GLU A 198 3.49 -9.80 -11.02
CA GLU A 198 3.10 -10.75 -9.99
C GLU A 198 3.69 -10.37 -8.63
N GLY A 199 4.84 -9.68 -8.61
CA GLY A 199 5.56 -9.36 -7.38
C GLY A 199 6.06 -10.64 -6.70
N ASP A 200 5.68 -10.81 -5.44
CA ASP A 200 5.82 -12.03 -4.63
C ASP A 200 4.69 -13.05 -4.84
N GLY A 201 3.86 -12.87 -5.87
CA GLY A 201 2.75 -13.75 -6.22
C GLY A 201 1.38 -13.17 -5.87
N LEU A 202 1.32 -12.12 -5.04
CA LEU A 202 0.06 -11.45 -4.74
C LEU A 202 -0.63 -10.92 -6.01
N GLY A 203 0.14 -10.39 -6.97
CA GLY A 203 -0.40 -9.94 -8.25
C GLY A 203 -1.06 -11.06 -9.06
N ALA A 204 -0.51 -12.28 -8.98
CA ALA A 204 -1.07 -13.46 -9.66
C ALA A 204 -2.38 -13.92 -9.00
N VAL A 205 -2.44 -13.93 -7.66
CA VAL A 205 -3.66 -14.23 -6.89
C VAL A 205 -4.77 -13.24 -7.21
N LEU A 206 -4.48 -11.94 -7.13
CA LEU A 206 -5.47 -10.89 -7.40
C LEU A 206 -5.96 -10.87 -8.85
N SER A 207 -5.16 -11.40 -9.76
CA SER A 207 -5.49 -11.52 -11.18
C SER A 207 -6.23 -12.82 -11.53
N GLY A 208 -6.34 -13.75 -10.57
CA GLY A 208 -6.95 -15.07 -10.77
C GLY A 208 -6.09 -16.03 -11.61
N LEU A 209 -4.80 -15.75 -11.77
CA LEU A 209 -3.87 -16.61 -12.54
C LEU A 209 -3.54 -17.88 -11.76
N ASP A 210 -3.19 -17.71 -10.49
CA ASP A 210 -2.88 -18.81 -9.59
C ASP A 210 -3.25 -18.39 -8.16
N ALA A 211 -4.23 -19.08 -7.58
CA ALA A 211 -4.71 -18.81 -6.23
C ALA A 211 -3.69 -19.18 -5.12
N ASN A 212 -2.65 -19.95 -5.47
CA ASN A 212 -1.62 -20.42 -4.54
C ASN A 212 -0.26 -19.74 -4.75
N ALA A 213 -0.16 -18.79 -5.69
CA ALA A 213 1.10 -18.12 -6.01
C ALA A 213 1.65 -17.28 -4.85
N PHE A 214 0.79 -16.85 -3.93
CA PHE A 214 1.17 -16.02 -2.80
C PHE A 214 1.34 -16.85 -1.53
N THR A 215 2.53 -16.75 -0.92
CA THR A 215 2.79 -17.27 0.43
C THR A 215 3.54 -16.21 1.22
N LEU A 216 3.13 -15.99 2.47
CA LEU A 216 3.88 -15.13 3.38
C LEU A 216 5.19 -15.81 3.79
N SER A 217 6.29 -15.40 3.16
CA SER A 217 7.66 -15.79 3.54
C SER A 217 8.46 -14.58 4.01
N ALA A 218 9.24 -14.78 5.08
CA ALA A 218 10.16 -13.75 5.55
C ALA A 218 11.32 -13.58 4.57
N GLY A 219 11.66 -12.33 4.23
CA GLY A 219 12.78 -12.00 3.34
C GLY A 219 12.46 -12.06 1.84
N GLU A 220 11.28 -12.55 1.44
CA GLU A 220 10.80 -12.51 0.06
C GLU A 220 9.54 -11.63 -0.03
N TYR A 221 9.74 -10.38 -0.44
CA TYR A 221 8.65 -9.46 -0.70
C TYR A 221 8.98 -8.63 -1.93
N MET A 222 7.98 -8.43 -2.78
CA MET A 222 8.06 -7.50 -3.89
C MET A 222 6.63 -7.07 -4.22
N PRO A 223 6.30 -5.78 -4.10
CA PRO A 223 4.97 -5.33 -4.49
C PRO A 223 4.80 -5.51 -6.00
N PHE A 224 3.62 -5.96 -6.41
CA PHE A 224 3.26 -5.99 -7.82
C PHE A 224 2.94 -4.58 -8.33
N PHE A 225 3.17 -4.33 -9.61
CA PHE A 225 2.67 -3.16 -10.34
C PHE A 225 1.57 -3.59 -11.30
N GLY A 226 0.33 -3.20 -10.98
CA GLY A 226 -0.80 -3.36 -11.88
C GLY A 226 -0.65 -2.56 -13.18
N ALA A 227 -1.47 -2.90 -14.17
CA ALA A 227 -1.44 -2.24 -15.49
C ALA A 227 -1.95 -0.80 -15.48
N ASP A 228 -2.82 -0.52 -14.52
CA ASP A 228 -3.27 0.80 -14.11
C ASP A 228 -2.13 1.67 -13.54
N ARG A 229 -1.15 1.07 -12.88
CA ARG A 229 0.01 1.78 -12.33
C ARG A 229 1.14 1.90 -13.31
N LEU A 230 1.47 0.80 -14.01
CA LEU A 230 2.58 0.74 -14.96
C LEU A 230 2.08 0.14 -16.27
N THR A 231 2.01 0.95 -17.33
CA THR A 231 1.53 0.49 -18.64
C THR A 231 2.49 -0.52 -19.28
N LYS A 232 2.01 -1.29 -20.27
CA LYS A 232 2.84 -2.22 -21.04
C LYS A 232 4.05 -1.53 -21.70
N VAL A 233 3.85 -0.34 -22.24
CA VAL A 233 4.91 0.46 -22.90
C VAL A 233 5.95 0.93 -21.88
N GLN A 234 5.53 1.45 -20.73
CA GLN A 234 6.46 1.86 -19.67
C GLN A 234 7.28 0.68 -19.15
N LEU A 235 6.64 -0.46 -18.91
CA LEU A 235 7.34 -1.68 -18.48
C LEU A 235 8.34 -2.16 -19.52
N ARG A 236 7.96 -2.17 -20.80
CA ARG A 236 8.89 -2.47 -21.92
C ARG A 236 10.10 -1.53 -21.94
N ASP A 237 9.89 -0.23 -21.73
CA ASP A 237 10.98 0.76 -21.69
C ASP A 237 11.91 0.50 -20.48
N ILE A 238 11.36 0.24 -19.29
CA ILE A 238 12.16 -0.15 -18.09
C ILE A 238 13.00 -1.40 -18.38
N ILE A 239 12.42 -2.42 -19.01
CA ILE A 239 13.12 -3.66 -19.36
C ILE A 239 14.27 -3.39 -20.33
N ALA A 240 14.07 -2.52 -21.33
CA ALA A 240 15.14 -2.11 -22.23
C ALA A 240 16.28 -1.39 -21.49
N TYR A 241 15.98 -0.58 -20.48
CA TYR A 241 16.99 0.02 -19.61
C TYR A 241 17.76 -1.04 -18.82
N LEU A 242 17.08 -1.93 -18.10
CA LEU A 242 17.71 -2.97 -17.28
C LEU A 242 18.67 -3.85 -18.08
N ARG A 243 18.25 -4.27 -19.28
CA ARG A 243 19.06 -5.09 -20.19
C ARG A 243 20.20 -4.32 -20.87
N SER A 244 20.19 -2.98 -20.81
CA SER A 244 21.28 -2.14 -21.30
C SER A 244 22.39 -1.93 -20.27
N LEU A 245 22.15 -2.28 -19.00
CA LEU A 245 23.15 -2.18 -17.95
C LEU A 245 24.22 -3.27 -18.13
N PRO A 246 25.50 -3.03 -17.74
CA PRO A 246 26.54 -4.06 -17.78
C PRO A 246 26.13 -5.31 -17.00
N ALA A 247 26.50 -6.52 -17.42
CA ALA A 247 26.22 -7.71 -16.61
C ALA A 247 26.79 -7.57 -15.18
N GLN A 248 26.08 -8.11 -14.18
CA GLN A 248 26.60 -8.30 -12.83
C GLN A 248 27.30 -9.66 -12.74
#